data_AF-A0A1S3H7U7-F1
#
_entry.id   AF-A0A1S3H7U7-F1
#
_cell.length_a   1.000
_cell.length_b   1.000
_cell.length_c   1.000
_cell.angle_alpha   90.00
_cell.angle_beta   90.00
_cell.angle_gamma   90.00
#
_symmetry.space_group_name_H-M   'P 1'
#
loop_
_entity.id
_entity.type
_entity.pdbx_description
1 polymer ?
#
loop_
_entity_poly.entity_id
_entity_poly.type
_entity_poly.pdbx_seq_one_letter_code
_entity_poly.pdbx_strand_id
1 'polypeptide(L)'
;MGLLFCPSLALALMACVFLSQPQLSQTYGCKPDSCYHNGTCEVTTDYPSGFQCFCQHDYYGERCELKMCGENSHCMYGIYSVFKLFDYNCDLHYGYRCVCDEGYRYDGGFCQEICHTDSCFQNGFCEVNHEEPLGFKCVCDPGFFGERCALKSVE
;
A
#
# COMPACT_ATOMS: atom_id res chain seq x y z
N MET A 1 -0.94 15.76 -71.93
CA MET A 1 -0.48 16.85 -71.04
C MET A 1 -0.16 16.23 -69.69
N GLY A 2 1.06 15.72 -69.54
CA GLY A 2 1.52 15.11 -68.29
C GLY A 2 1.84 16.19 -67.28
N LEU A 3 1.15 16.19 -66.15
CA LEU A 3 1.49 17.04 -65.01
C LEU A 3 2.75 16.46 -64.36
N LEU A 4 3.87 17.16 -64.53
CA LEU A 4 5.12 16.92 -63.82
C LEU A 4 4.86 17.13 -62.31
N PHE A 5 4.73 16.05 -61.57
CA PHE A 5 4.77 16.08 -60.11
C PHE A 5 6.22 16.33 -59.69
N CYS A 6 6.49 17.53 -59.18
CA CYS A 6 7.79 17.92 -58.66
C CYS A 6 7.95 17.33 -57.24
N PRO A 7 8.78 16.29 -57.04
CA PRO A 7 8.86 15.58 -55.75
C PRO A 7 9.47 16.45 -54.63
N SER A 8 10.08 17.59 -54.98
CA SER A 8 10.67 18.55 -54.04
C SER A 8 9.65 19.37 -53.26
N LEU A 9 8.42 19.56 -53.75
CA LEU A 9 7.38 20.31 -53.02
C LEU A 9 6.70 19.45 -51.94
N ALA A 10 6.56 18.14 -52.17
CA ALA A 10 5.96 17.21 -51.21
C ALA A 10 6.85 17.00 -49.98
N LEU A 11 8.18 16.94 -50.16
CA LEU A 11 9.13 16.88 -49.04
C LEU A 11 9.15 18.18 -48.22
N ALA A 12 9.00 19.34 -48.86
CA ALA A 12 8.96 20.63 -48.14
C ALA A 12 7.70 20.76 -47.26
N LEU A 13 6.55 20.27 -47.71
CA LEU A 13 5.31 20.27 -46.92
C LEU A 13 5.36 19.29 -45.75
N MET A 14 5.99 18.12 -45.91
CA MET A 14 6.18 17.17 -44.81
C MET A 14 7.16 17.72 -43.75
N ALA A 15 8.21 18.44 -44.15
CA ALA A 15 9.16 19.09 -43.22
C ALA A 15 8.52 20.21 -42.40
N CYS A 16 7.58 20.97 -42.98
CA CYS A 16 6.85 22.01 -42.25
C CYS A 16 5.92 21.45 -41.16
N VAL A 17 5.34 20.26 -41.38
CA VAL A 17 4.49 19.59 -40.38
C VAL A 17 5.30 19.11 -39.15
N PHE A 18 6.58 18.76 -39.32
CA PHE A 18 7.46 18.39 -38.21
C PHE A 18 7.95 19.59 -37.38
N LEU A 19 7.95 20.81 -37.95
CA LEU A 19 8.37 22.03 -37.25
C LEU A 19 7.22 22.80 -36.59
N SER A 20 5.97 22.43 -36.87
CA SER A 20 4.77 23.07 -36.31
C SER A 20 4.01 22.20 -35.33
N GLN A 21 4.55 21.06 -34.89
CA GLN A 21 4.00 20.43 -33.69
C GLN A 21 4.38 21.34 -32.53
N PRO A 22 3.41 22.02 -31.87
CA PRO A 22 3.70 22.52 -30.54
C PRO A 22 4.06 21.24 -29.77
N GLN A 23 5.28 21.16 -29.26
CA GLN A 23 5.62 20.09 -28.33
C GLN A 23 4.46 20.04 -27.35
N LEU A 24 3.71 18.94 -27.40
CA LEU A 24 2.56 18.72 -26.57
C LEU A 24 3.08 19.06 -25.17
N SER A 25 2.56 20.13 -24.57
CA SER A 25 2.84 20.48 -23.18
C SER A 25 2.15 19.42 -22.33
N GLN A 26 2.60 18.16 -22.47
CA GLN A 26 2.50 17.20 -21.41
C GLN A 26 3.39 17.79 -20.34
N THR A 27 2.75 18.25 -19.28
CA THR A 27 3.39 18.69 -18.06
C THR A 27 4.07 17.45 -17.46
N TYR A 28 5.25 17.11 -17.97
CA TYR A 28 6.17 16.12 -17.43
C TYR A 28 6.84 16.77 -16.24
N GLY A 29 6.39 16.45 -15.03
CA GLY A 29 6.83 17.09 -13.81
C GLY A 29 5.87 16.88 -12.65
N CYS A 30 6.13 17.58 -11.55
CA CYS A 30 5.37 17.42 -10.31
C CYS A 30 3.98 18.06 -10.39
N LYS A 31 2.95 17.24 -10.23
CA LYS A 31 1.55 17.61 -10.05
C LYS A 31 1.10 17.19 -8.64
N PRO A 32 -0.02 17.73 -8.13
CA PRO A 32 -0.52 17.39 -6.80
C PRO A 32 -0.74 15.90 -6.55
N ASP A 33 -1.01 15.13 -7.60
CA ASP A 33 -1.24 13.69 -7.55
C ASP A 33 -0.01 12.87 -7.98
N SER A 34 1.12 13.49 -8.34
CA SER A 34 2.32 12.79 -8.85
C SER A 34 2.87 11.74 -7.89
N CYS A 35 2.88 12.02 -6.59
CA CYS A 35 3.31 11.10 -5.54
C CYS A 35 2.19 10.90 -4.50
N TYR A 36 1.89 9.65 -4.17
CA TYR A 36 0.90 9.27 -3.18
C TYR A 36 1.47 9.29 -1.75
N HIS A 37 0.60 9.17 -0.76
CA HIS A 37 0.94 8.97 0.65
C HIS A 37 1.98 9.95 1.22
N ASN A 38 1.84 11.23 0.84
CA ASN A 38 2.72 12.32 1.28
C ASN A 38 4.19 12.15 0.83
N GLY A 39 4.41 11.43 -0.27
CA GLY A 39 5.69 11.36 -0.97
C GLY A 39 6.09 12.73 -1.53
N THR A 40 7.39 13.01 -1.50
CA THR A 40 7.95 14.26 -2.03
C THR A 40 8.27 14.10 -3.51
N CYS A 41 7.76 15.00 -4.34
CA CYS A 41 8.02 14.99 -5.77
C CYS A 41 9.19 15.90 -6.13
N GLU A 42 10.15 15.39 -6.90
CA GLU A 42 11.24 16.15 -7.49
C GLU A 42 11.22 16.05 -9.02
N VAL A 43 11.31 17.19 -9.71
CA VAL A 43 11.38 17.22 -11.17
C VAL A 43 12.78 16.80 -11.60
N THR A 44 12.86 15.82 -12.50
CA THR A 44 14.13 15.32 -13.04
C THR A 44 13.97 14.93 -14.50
N THR A 45 15.04 15.09 -15.28
CA THR A 45 15.11 14.65 -16.68
C THR A 45 15.61 13.22 -16.84
N ASP A 46 16.04 12.59 -15.74
CA ASP A 46 16.63 11.24 -15.76
C ASP A 46 15.57 10.16 -16.06
N TYR A 47 14.30 10.48 -15.86
CA TYR A 47 13.17 9.58 -16.08
C TYR A 47 12.21 10.11 -17.16
N PRO A 48 11.59 9.24 -17.97
CA PRO A 48 10.61 9.63 -18.99
C PRO A 48 9.38 10.36 -18.44
N SER A 49 9.06 10.14 -17.16
CA SER A 49 7.97 10.80 -16.42
C SER A 49 8.24 12.30 -16.16
N GLY A 50 9.51 12.73 -16.21
CA GLY A 50 9.92 14.09 -15.84
C GLY A 50 9.97 14.35 -14.33
N PHE A 51 9.76 13.33 -13.49
CA PHE A 51 9.82 13.45 -12.03
C PHE A 51 10.15 12.13 -11.34
N GLN A 52 10.65 12.22 -10.11
CA GLN A 52 10.89 11.12 -9.18
C GLN A 52 10.16 11.40 -7.86
N CYS A 53 9.63 10.35 -7.24
CA CYS A 53 9.03 10.42 -5.92
C CYS A 53 9.96 9.87 -4.83
N PHE A 54 10.07 10.60 -3.73
CA PHE A 54 10.69 10.15 -2.49
C PHE A 54 9.61 9.80 -1.48
N CYS A 55 9.50 8.52 -1.17
CA CYS A 55 8.43 8.01 -0.33
C CYS A 55 8.71 8.22 1.16
N GLN A 56 7.64 8.45 1.91
CA GLN A 56 7.68 8.43 3.37
C GLN A 56 7.95 6.99 3.87
N HIS A 57 8.31 6.86 5.15
CA HIS A 57 8.52 5.54 5.78
C HIS A 57 7.31 4.63 5.50
N ASP A 58 7.59 3.36 5.21
CA ASP A 58 6.63 2.32 4.87
C ASP A 58 5.90 2.45 3.52
N TYR A 59 6.28 3.38 2.65
CA TYR A 59 5.75 3.48 1.28
C TYR A 59 6.85 3.30 0.24
N TYR A 60 6.48 2.74 -0.91
CA TYR A 60 7.39 2.49 -2.03
C TYR A 60 6.62 2.40 -3.36
N GLY A 61 7.32 2.10 -4.45
CA GLY A 61 6.80 2.19 -5.81
C GLY A 61 7.23 3.49 -6.50
N GLU A 62 6.99 3.61 -7.81
CA GLU A 62 7.45 4.78 -8.58
C GLU A 62 6.78 6.09 -8.13
N ARG A 63 5.54 5.98 -7.62
CA ARG A 63 4.71 7.08 -7.15
C ARG A 63 4.33 6.92 -5.69
N CYS A 64 5.01 6.08 -4.92
CA CYS A 64 4.68 5.78 -3.52
C CYS A 64 3.28 5.17 -3.34
N GLU A 65 2.78 4.48 -4.36
CA GLU A 65 1.46 3.85 -4.41
C GLU A 65 1.38 2.55 -3.59
N LEU A 66 2.52 1.96 -3.26
CA LEU A 66 2.62 0.70 -2.52
C LEU A 66 2.99 0.97 -1.06
N LYS A 67 2.43 0.17 -0.15
CA LYS A 67 2.69 0.24 1.30
C LYS A 67 3.37 -1.06 1.74
N MET A 68 4.47 -0.94 2.49
CA MET A 68 5.12 -2.06 3.14
C MET A 68 4.18 -2.68 4.18
N CYS A 69 4.25 -4.01 4.31
CA CYS A 69 3.67 -4.71 5.44
C CYS A 69 4.34 -4.12 6.70
N GLY A 70 3.55 -3.54 7.62
CA GLY A 70 4.07 -3.02 8.89
C GLY A 70 4.61 -4.16 9.79
N GLU A 71 5.12 -3.82 10.97
CA GLU A 71 5.58 -4.84 11.93
C GLU A 71 4.47 -5.86 12.25
N ASN A 72 4.86 -7.12 12.48
CA ASN A 72 3.95 -8.26 12.73
C ASN A 72 2.94 -8.51 11.60
N SER A 73 3.38 -8.27 10.37
CA SER A 73 2.61 -8.57 9.18
C SER A 73 3.51 -9.06 8.05
N HIS A 74 2.96 -9.93 7.21
CA HIS A 74 3.63 -10.45 6.04
C HIS A 74 2.76 -10.33 4.81
N CYS A 75 3.42 -10.32 3.66
CA CYS A 75 2.78 -10.07 2.38
C CYS A 75 2.36 -11.40 1.75
N MET A 76 1.06 -11.56 1.44
CA MET A 76 0.49 -12.79 0.87
C MET A 76 -0.22 -12.53 -0.46
N TYR A 77 -0.05 -13.41 -1.44
CA TYR A 77 -0.79 -13.40 -2.70
C TYR A 77 -2.11 -14.18 -2.58
N GLY A 78 -3.24 -13.52 -2.84
CA GLY A 78 -4.55 -14.18 -2.88
C GLY A 78 -5.03 -14.78 -1.55
N ILE A 79 -6.15 -15.53 -1.62
CA ILE A 79 -6.82 -16.19 -0.46
C ILE A 79 -6.33 -17.63 -0.24
N TYR A 80 -5.56 -18.19 -1.18
CA TYR A 80 -5.10 -19.57 -1.19
C TYR A 80 -3.60 -19.60 -1.51
N SER A 81 -2.82 -19.76 -0.45
CA SER A 81 -1.38 -19.65 -0.33
C SER A 81 -0.58 -20.69 -1.11
N VAL A 82 0.56 -20.28 -1.70
CA VAL A 82 1.71 -21.19 -1.96
C VAL A 82 3.07 -20.52 -1.72
N PHE A 83 3.20 -19.18 -1.76
CA PHE A 83 4.51 -18.52 -1.62
C PHE A 83 4.47 -17.39 -0.58
N LYS A 84 5.17 -17.59 0.55
CA LYS A 84 5.72 -16.48 1.34
C LYS A 84 6.86 -15.90 0.52
N LEU A 85 6.68 -14.70 -0.03
CA LEU A 85 7.82 -13.94 -0.53
C LEU A 85 8.54 -13.39 0.70
N PHE A 86 9.83 -13.67 0.82
CA PHE A 86 10.72 -13.01 1.80
C PHE A 86 11.06 -11.57 1.40
N ASP A 87 10.26 -10.99 0.51
CA ASP A 87 10.43 -9.65 -0.03
C ASP A 87 9.36 -8.76 0.60
N TYR A 88 9.78 -7.68 1.27
CA TYR A 88 8.92 -6.78 2.05
C TYR A 88 8.00 -5.91 1.17
N ASN A 89 8.09 -6.10 -0.14
CA ASN A 89 7.36 -5.33 -1.13
C ASN A 89 6.02 -6.01 -1.47
N CYS A 90 5.00 -5.67 -0.68
CA CYS A 90 3.59 -5.98 -0.92
C CYS A 90 2.99 -5.25 -2.15
N ASP A 91 3.24 -5.72 -3.37
CA ASP A 91 2.67 -5.07 -4.54
C ASP A 91 1.15 -5.35 -4.67
N LEU A 92 0.34 -4.43 -4.15
CA LEU A 92 -1.12 -4.49 -4.17
C LEU A 92 -1.68 -4.57 -5.60
N HIS A 93 -0.95 -4.09 -6.61
CA HIS A 93 -1.36 -4.15 -8.02
C HIS A 93 -1.40 -5.59 -8.54
N TYR A 94 -0.53 -6.46 -8.03
CA TYR A 94 -0.50 -7.88 -8.37
C TYR A 94 -1.33 -8.74 -7.41
N GLY A 95 -2.19 -8.16 -6.57
CA GLY A 95 -3.07 -8.93 -5.68
C GLY A 95 -2.39 -9.47 -4.42
N TYR A 96 -1.23 -8.91 -4.06
CA TYR A 96 -0.65 -9.11 -2.73
C TYR A 96 -1.42 -8.27 -1.72
N ARG A 97 -1.56 -8.76 -0.49
CA ARG A 97 -2.13 -8.01 0.63
C ARG A 97 -1.32 -8.24 1.89
N CYS A 98 -1.32 -7.24 2.77
CA CYS A 98 -0.80 -7.40 4.11
C CYS A 98 -1.73 -8.31 4.91
N VAL A 99 -1.15 -9.31 5.55
CA VAL A 99 -1.83 -10.21 6.49
C VAL A 99 -1.07 -10.14 7.81
N CYS A 100 -1.80 -9.96 8.91
CA CYS A 100 -1.19 -9.94 10.24
C CYS A 100 -0.70 -11.32 10.63
N ASP A 101 0.42 -11.37 11.34
CA ASP A 101 0.95 -12.59 11.93
C ASP A 101 0.01 -13.13 13.02
N GLU A 102 0.24 -14.38 13.42
CA GLU A 102 -0.53 -15.01 14.49
C GLU A 102 -0.46 -14.17 15.78
N GLY A 103 -1.62 -13.95 16.41
CA GLY A 103 -1.72 -13.08 17.59
C GLY A 103 -1.90 -11.59 17.28
N TYR A 104 -1.95 -11.19 16.01
CA TYR A 104 -2.19 -9.81 15.59
C TYR A 104 -3.45 -9.66 14.73
N ARG A 105 -4.10 -8.50 14.80
CA ARG A 105 -5.28 -8.14 13.99
C ARG A 105 -5.14 -6.76 13.37
N TYR A 106 -5.68 -6.60 12.17
CA TYR A 106 -5.68 -5.31 11.47
C TYR A 106 -6.72 -4.36 12.09
N ASP A 107 -6.28 -3.19 12.54
CA ASP A 107 -7.13 -2.18 13.19
C ASP A 107 -7.65 -1.08 12.24
N GLY A 108 -7.23 -1.12 10.97
CA GLY A 108 -7.51 -0.07 9.98
C GLY A 108 -6.26 0.65 9.49
N GLY A 109 -5.14 0.59 10.21
CA GLY A 109 -3.86 1.16 9.81
C GLY A 109 -2.69 0.19 9.90
N PHE A 110 -2.65 -0.62 10.96
CA PHE A 110 -1.55 -1.52 11.32
C PHE A 110 -2.05 -2.82 11.96
N CYS A 111 -1.14 -3.78 12.11
CA CYS A 111 -1.40 -5.00 12.86
C CYS A 111 -1.14 -4.75 14.34
N GLN A 112 -2.18 -4.83 15.17
CA GLN A 112 -2.10 -4.69 16.62
C GLN A 112 -2.22 -6.05 17.30
N GLU A 113 -1.55 -6.20 18.44
CA GLU A 113 -1.69 -7.39 19.28
C GLU A 113 -3.15 -7.60 19.69
N ILE A 114 -3.65 -8.79 19.44
CA ILE A 114 -4.98 -9.22 19.86
C ILE A 114 -5.01 -9.27 21.40
N CYS A 115 -4.00 -9.89 21.99
CA CYS A 115 -3.82 -9.98 23.44
C CYS A 115 -2.84 -8.90 23.91
N HIS A 116 -3.37 -7.77 24.33
CA HIS A 116 -2.62 -6.70 25.00
C HIS A 116 -2.84 -6.78 26.51
N THR A 117 -2.02 -6.03 27.27
CA THR A 117 -1.96 -6.07 28.74
C THR A 117 -3.31 -5.92 29.43
N ASP A 118 -4.23 -5.17 28.84
CA ASP A 118 -5.55 -4.87 29.40
C ASP A 118 -6.71 -5.65 28.75
N SER A 119 -6.43 -6.59 27.83
CA SER A 119 -7.46 -7.41 27.16
C SER A 119 -8.38 -8.12 28.17
N CYS A 120 -7.83 -8.57 29.30
CA CYS A 120 -8.54 -9.26 30.38
C CYS A 120 -8.46 -8.52 31.73
N PHE A 121 -8.30 -7.18 31.72
CA PHE A 121 -8.21 -6.33 32.92
C PHE A 121 -7.20 -6.81 33.99
N GLN A 122 -6.17 -7.56 33.58
CA GLN A 122 -5.18 -8.19 34.46
C GLN A 122 -5.74 -9.18 35.48
N ASN A 123 -7.01 -9.58 35.35
CA ASN A 123 -7.68 -10.56 36.21
C ASN A 123 -7.94 -11.88 35.47
N GLY A 124 -7.06 -12.22 34.53
CA GLY A 124 -7.18 -13.40 33.71
C GLY A 124 -6.14 -13.47 32.61
N PHE A 125 -6.10 -14.63 31.96
CA PHE A 125 -5.22 -14.94 30.84
C PHE A 125 -5.94 -14.68 29.51
N CYS A 126 -5.27 -13.97 28.60
CA CYS A 126 -5.77 -13.75 27.25
C CYS A 126 -5.31 -14.88 26.32
N GLU A 127 -6.26 -15.53 25.66
CA GLU A 127 -6.00 -16.55 24.64
C GLU A 127 -6.55 -16.09 23.30
N VAL A 128 -5.67 -16.03 22.29
CA VAL A 128 -6.06 -15.70 20.92
C VAL A 128 -7.06 -16.72 20.42
N ASN A 129 -8.22 -16.25 19.96
CA ASN A 129 -9.29 -17.05 19.41
C ASN A 129 -9.99 -16.30 18.28
N HIS A 130 -9.68 -16.65 17.03
CA HIS A 130 -10.23 -15.99 15.84
C HIS A 130 -11.73 -16.25 15.61
N GLU A 131 -12.34 -17.18 16.34
CA GLU A 131 -13.78 -17.43 16.29
C GLU A 131 -14.57 -16.41 17.14
N GLU A 132 -13.92 -15.76 18.10
CA GLU A 132 -14.54 -14.75 18.95
C GLU A 132 -14.65 -13.40 18.23
N PRO A 133 -15.69 -12.59 18.50
CA PRO A 133 -15.86 -11.27 17.90
C PRO A 133 -14.67 -10.31 18.13
N LEU A 134 -14.00 -10.47 19.28
CA LEU A 134 -12.83 -9.67 19.65
C LEU A 134 -11.50 -10.29 19.18
N GLY A 135 -11.51 -11.51 18.65
CA GLY A 135 -10.32 -12.27 18.26
C GLY A 135 -9.58 -12.94 19.42
N PHE A 136 -10.10 -12.85 20.65
CA PHE A 136 -9.57 -13.52 21.84
C PHE A 136 -10.70 -13.88 22.80
N LYS A 137 -10.38 -14.80 23.71
CA LYS A 137 -11.17 -15.11 24.92
C LYS A 137 -10.31 -14.88 26.16
N CYS A 138 -10.95 -14.53 27.26
CA CYS A 138 -10.30 -14.42 28.56
C CYS A 138 -10.62 -15.63 29.44
N VAL A 139 -9.59 -16.20 30.06
CA VAL A 139 -9.72 -17.18 31.14
C VAL A 139 -9.53 -16.43 32.45
N CYS A 140 -10.62 -16.18 33.18
CA CYS A 140 -10.59 -15.36 34.38
C CYS A 140 -9.99 -16.08 35.58
N ASP A 141 -9.28 -15.30 36.40
CA ASP A 141 -8.79 -15.74 37.70
C ASP A 141 -9.96 -16.06 38.65
N PRO A 142 -9.74 -16.89 39.69
CA PRO A 142 -10.78 -17.21 40.67
C PRO A 142 -11.43 -15.97 41.28
N GLY A 143 -12.75 -15.92 41.26
CA GLY A 143 -13.53 -14.79 41.76
C GLY A 143 -13.74 -13.64 40.76
N PHE A 144 -13.23 -13.75 39.53
CA PHE A 144 -13.51 -12.82 38.43
C PHE A 144 -14.32 -13.49 37.31
N PHE A 145 -15.12 -12.71 36.59
CA PHE A 145 -15.96 -13.20 35.49
C PHE A 145 -16.33 -12.09 34.50
N GLY A 146 -17.03 -12.49 33.43
CA GLY A 146 -17.37 -11.65 32.29
C GLY A 146 -16.37 -11.78 31.14
N GLU A 147 -16.73 -11.25 29.96
CA GLU A 147 -15.97 -11.41 28.70
C GLU A 147 -14.50 -10.96 28.81
N ARG A 148 -14.25 -9.95 29.63
CA ARG A 148 -12.90 -9.41 29.90
C ARG A 148 -12.47 -9.54 31.36
N CYS A 149 -13.11 -10.38 32.17
CA CYS A 149 -12.80 -10.53 33.60
C CYS A 149 -12.91 -9.22 34.41
N ALA A 150 -13.83 -8.34 34.01
CA ALA A 150 -14.05 -7.05 34.65
C ALA A 150 -14.97 -7.12 35.89
N LEU A 151 -15.71 -8.22 36.05
CA LEU A 151 -16.66 -8.41 37.14
C LEU A 151 -16.03 -9.26 38.23
N LYS A 152 -16.27 -8.90 39.49
CA LYS A 152 -15.79 -9.64 40.66
C LYS A 152 -16.97 -10.24 41.41
N SER A 153 -16.86 -11.51 41.80
CA SER A 153 -17.86 -12.15 42.66
C SER A 153 -17.78 -11.51 44.03
N VAL A 154 -18.92 -11.01 44.50
CA VAL A 154 -19.05 -10.50 45.88
C VAL A 154 -19.39 -11.71 46.74
N GLU A 155 -18.42 -12.15 47.55
CA GLU A 155 -18.67 -13.00 48.71
C GLU A 155 -19.11 -12.14 49.90
#